data_AF-A0A7K7VRQ9-F1
#
_entry.id   AF-A0A7K7VRQ9-F1
#
_cell.length_a   1.000
_cell.length_b   1.000
_cell.length_c   1.000
_cell.angle_alpha   90.00
_cell.angle_beta   90.00
_cell.angle_gamma   90.00
#
_symmetry.space_group_name_H-M   'P 1'
#
loop_
_entity.id
_entity.type
_entity.pdbx_description
1 polymer ?
#
loop_
_entity_poly.entity_id
_entity_poly.type
_entity_poly.pdbx_seq_one_letter_code
_entity_poly.pdbx_strand_id
1 'polypeptide(L)' 'SALAQLVVQRAAAAAAASGSSRFSLGLSGGGLVRILAQELPAAAAGAAEPARWLVAFCDERLVPPEHPE' A
#
# COMPACT_ATOMS: atom_id res chain seq x y z
N SER A 1 9.79 8.01 -2.64
CA SER A 1 10.80 6.93 -2.55
C SER A 1 10.70 5.93 -3.70
N ALA A 2 11.76 5.15 -4.00
CA ALA A 2 11.72 4.09 -5.02
C ALA A 2 10.66 3.01 -4.72
N LEU A 3 10.44 2.72 -3.43
CA LEU A 3 9.41 1.78 -2.99
C LEU A 3 7.98 2.30 -3.29
N ALA A 4 7.65 3.54 -2.95
CA ALA A 4 6.33 4.11 -3.22
C ALA A 4 6.04 4.14 -4.73
N GLN A 5 7.05 4.50 -5.54
CA GLN A 5 6.94 4.47 -7.00
C GLN A 5 6.71 3.05 -7.53
N LEU A 6 7.41 2.04 -7.00
CA LEU A 6 7.18 0.65 -7.35
C LEU A 6 5.73 0.23 -7.07
N VAL A 7 5.19 0.56 -5.89
CA VAL A 7 3.80 0.21 -5.54
C VAL A 7 2.81 0.85 -6.54
N VAL A 8 2.98 2.14 -6.84
CA VAL A 8 2.12 2.85 -7.80
C VAL A 8 2.22 2.25 -9.21
N GLN A 9 3.43 1.89 -9.66
CA GLN A 9 3.63 1.22 -10.95
C GLN A 9 2.93 -0.13 -11.01
N ARG A 10 2.99 -0.93 -9.93
CA ARG A 10 2.30 -2.23 -9.86
C ARG A 10 0.79 -2.07 -9.84
N ALA A 11 0.27 -1.06 -9.14
CA ALA A 11 -1.15 -0.75 -9.14
C ALA A 11 -1.65 -0.31 -10.53
N ALA A 12 -0.91 0.56 -11.20
CA ALA A 12 -1.23 1.00 -12.56
C ALA A 12 -1.20 -0.17 -13.56
N ALA A 13 -0.21 -1.06 -13.46
CA ALA A 13 -0.12 -2.25 -14.29
C ALA A 13 -1.31 -3.21 -14.06
N ALA A 14 -1.72 -3.42 -12.80
CA ALA A 14 -2.86 -4.25 -12.47
C ALA A 14 -4.18 -3.68 -13.01
N ALA A 15 -4.35 -2.36 -12.94
CA ALA A 15 -5.50 -1.67 -13.51
C ALA A 15 -5.56 -1.84 -15.04
N ALA A 16 -4.43 -1.70 -15.73
CA ALA A 16 -4.34 -1.85 -17.18
C ALA A 16 -4.62 -3.29 -17.64
N ALA A 17 -4.14 -4.30 -16.90
CA ALA A 17 -4.29 -5.70 -17.29
C ALA A 17 -5.70 -6.26 -17.07
N SER A 18 -6.40 -5.82 -16.02
CA SER A 18 -7.69 -6.38 -15.62
C SER A 18 -8.91 -5.56 -16.06
N GLY A 19 -8.69 -4.33 -16.56
CA GLY A 19 -9.77 -3.35 -16.78
C GLY A 19 -10.45 -2.90 -15.49
N SER A 20 -9.90 -3.25 -14.32
CA SER A 20 -10.43 -2.98 -12.99
C SER A 20 -9.33 -2.37 -12.13
N SER A 21 -9.57 -1.19 -11.54
CA SER A 21 -8.61 -0.53 -10.64
C SER A 21 -8.58 -1.13 -9.23
N ARG A 22 -8.83 -2.44 -9.10
CA ARG A 22 -8.64 -3.17 -7.85
C ARG A 22 -7.18 -3.59 -7.74
N PHE A 23 -6.53 -3.16 -6.67
CA PHE A 23 -5.14 -3.51 -6.36
C PHE A 23 -5.06 -3.97 -4.90
N SER A 24 -4.32 -5.05 -4.63
CA SER A 24 -4.13 -5.56 -3.26
C SER A 24 -2.66 -5.46 -2.88
N LEU A 25 -2.39 -4.92 -1.69
CA LEU A 25 -1.04 -4.73 -1.14
C LEU A 25 -0.95 -5.37 0.24
N GLY A 26 -0.10 -6.39 0.36
CA GLY A 26 0.33 -6.93 1.64
C GLY A 26 1.47 -6.09 2.23
N LEU A 27 1.36 -5.73 3.50
CA LEU A 27 2.36 -4.98 4.25
C LEU A 27 3.03 -5.90 5.27
N SER A 28 4.35 -5.93 5.25
CA SER A 28 5.12 -6.39 6.41
C SER A 28 5.29 -5.23 7.37
N GLY A 29 5.41 -5.53 8.67
CA GLY A 29 5.59 -4.54 9.74
C GLY A 29 6.94 -3.80 9.68
N GLY A 30 7.28 -3.16 10.81
CA GLY A 30 8.54 -2.42 10.94
C GLY A 30 8.61 -1.17 10.05
N GLY A 31 9.81 -0.83 9.58
CA GLY A 31 10.08 0.45 8.92
C GLY A 31 9.35 0.69 7.59
N LEU A 32 8.88 -0.37 6.92
CA LEU A 32 8.21 -0.28 5.63
C LEU A 32 6.88 0.47 5.72
N VAL A 33 6.11 0.20 6.77
CA VAL A 33 4.81 0.85 7.02
C VAL A 33 5.00 2.36 7.12
N ARG A 34 5.99 2.81 7.91
CA ARG A 34 6.29 4.24 8.08
C ARG A 34 6.69 4.89 6.74
N ILE A 35 7.58 4.27 5.98
CA ILE A 35 8.03 4.79 4.68
C ILE A 35 6.85 4.92 3.72
N LEU A 36 6.02 3.88 3.62
CA LEU A 36 4.88 3.88 2.72
C LEU A 36 3.80 4.87 3.17
N ALA A 37 3.48 4.94 4.46
CA ALA A 37 2.49 5.89 4.98
C ALA A 37 2.88 7.36 4.68
N GLN A 38 4.17 7.68 4.74
CA GLN A 38 4.67 9.03 4.44
C GLN A 38 4.67 9.34 2.93
N GLU A 39 5.07 8.38 2.10
CA GLU A 39 5.43 8.66 0.71
C GLU A 39 4.34 8.28 -0.30
N LEU A 40 3.53 7.27 0.02
CA LEU A 40 2.53 6.71 -0.90
C LEU A 40 1.39 7.69 -1.22
N PRO A 41 0.85 8.49 -0.27
CA PRO A 41 -0.21 9.46 -0.59
C PRO A 41 0.19 10.45 -1.69
N ALA A 42 1.41 10.98 -1.62
CA ALA A 42 1.94 11.89 -2.64
C ALA A 42 2.21 11.15 -3.97
N ALA A 43 2.78 9.94 -3.92
CA ALA A 43 3.07 9.16 -5.12
C ALA A 43 1.81 8.70 -5.87
N ALA A 44 0.71 8.47 -5.14
CA ALA A 44 -0.53 7.90 -5.68
C ALA A 44 -1.55 8.95 -6.15
N ALA A 45 -1.31 10.24 -5.88
CA ALA A 45 -2.27 11.34 -6.05
C ALA A 45 -2.85 11.53 -7.47
N GLY A 46 -2.23 10.95 -8.51
CA GLY A 46 -2.63 11.18 -9.90
C GLY A 46 -3.09 9.98 -10.72
N ALA A 47 -2.84 8.74 -10.31
CA ALA A 47 -2.97 7.59 -11.22
C ALA A 47 -3.43 6.27 -10.59
N ALA A 48 -3.51 6.21 -9.25
CA ALA A 48 -3.57 4.94 -8.55
C ALA A 48 -4.98 4.57 -8.02
N GLU A 49 -5.95 5.49 -8.01
CA GLU A 49 -7.26 5.29 -7.33
C GLU A 49 -7.13 4.56 -5.97
N PRO A 50 -6.40 5.11 -4.97
CA PRO A 50 -6.11 4.41 -3.72
C PRO A 50 -7.36 3.95 -2.97
N ALA A 51 -8.49 4.63 -3.16
CA ALA A 51 -9.79 4.26 -2.61
C ALA A 51 -10.29 2.86 -3.04
N ARG A 52 -9.71 2.27 -4.11
CA ARG A 52 -10.04 0.92 -4.60
C ARG A 52 -8.98 -0.11 -4.24
N TRP A 53 -8.03 0.26 -3.39
CA TRP A 53 -6.99 -0.64 -2.93
C TRP A 53 -7.45 -1.42 -1.71
N LEU A 54 -7.08 -2.69 -1.65
CA LEU A 54 -7.09 -3.47 -0.43
C LEU A 54 -5.67 -3.44 0.15
N VAL A 55 -5.51 -2.88 1.34
CA VAL A 55 -4.23 -2.87 2.05
C VAL A 55 -4.40 -3.66 3.34
N ALA A 56 -3.55 -4.65 3.55
CA ALA A 56 -3.60 -5.53 4.71
C ALA A 56 -2.19 -5.90 5.18
N PHE A 57 -2.05 -6.19 6.47
CA PHE A 57 -0.83 -6.78 7.00
C PHE A 57 -0.73 -8.26 6.62
N CYS A 58 0.48 -8.72 6.30
CA CYS A 58 0.75 -10.13 6.05
C CYS A 58 0.65 -10.96 7.34
N ASP A 59 1.00 -10.36 8.46
CA ASP A 59 1.02 -10.90 9.81
C ASP A 59 0.86 -9.75 10.82
N GLU A 60 0.36 -10.04 12.01
CA GLU A 60 0.19 -9.05 13.08
C GLU A 60 0.32 -9.70 14.46
N ARG A 61 0.75 -8.92 15.46
CA ARG A 61 0.81 -9.31 16.87
C ARG A 61 -0.60 -9.30 17.47
N LEU A 62 -0.93 -10.35 18.21
CA LEU A 62 -2.18 -10.40 18.97
C LEU A 62 -2.03 -9.60 20.27
N VAL A 63 -2.18 -8.28 20.15
CA VAL A 63 -2.06 -7.31 21.25
C VAL A 63 -3.19 -6.28 21.17
N PRO A 64 -3.51 -5.54 22.26
CA PRO A 64 -4.44 -4.42 22.20
C PRO A 64 -3.98 -3.34 21.20
N PRO A 65 -4.90 -2.56 20.59
CA PRO A 65 -4.55 -1.57 19.56
C PRO A 65 -3.57 -0.48 20.03
N GLU A 66 -3.67 -0.10 21.30
CA GLU A 66 -2.79 0.88 21.95
C GLU A 66 -1.42 0.30 22.36
N HIS A 67 -1.15 -0.98 22.08
CA HIS A 67 0.16 -1.57 22.29
C HIS A 67 1.19 -0.91 21.36
N PRO A 68 2.40 -0.57 21.84
CA PRO A 68 3.40 0.17 21.05
C PRO A 68 4.07 -0.66 19.94
N GLU A 69 3.59 -1.87 19.67
CA GLU A 69 4.14 -2.79 18.66
C GLU A 69 3.10 -3.11 17.59
#